data_AF-A0A7J7ZFX8-F1
#
_entry.id   AF-A0A7J7ZFX8-F1
#
_cell.length_a   1.000
_cell.length_b   1.000
_cell.length_c   1.000
_cell.angle_alpha   90.00
_cell.angle_beta   90.00
_cell.angle_gamma   90.00
#
_symmetry.space_group_name_H-M   'P 1'
#
loop_
_entity.id
_entity.type
_entity.pdbx_description
1 polymer ?
#
loop_
_entity_poly.entity_id
_entity_poly.type
_entity_poly.pdbx_seq_one_letter_code
_entity_poly.pdbx_strand_id
1 'polypeptide(L)'
;MRRIQRLQDSILILKGKIMVHSRESEEQNQYIRDDKELVLIQLRKLKAQRTHIWEIAQENLVKLTLESNTALKALTAIVDKGEKVLRLAEICRKLETEEEKVLPFYSSTLTPEELEEIEEITPEELTEELAKVIADYIGMDNFWKRYNKVKLEQLSLQRRRSQLLDINGKLREMLKRYLDGISVSDEVLSQLNPLFIVNYQSNLPQTLSKPTTQPGGKKSQPTYNVIEAAHVVSHIL
;
A
#
# COMPACT_ATOMS: atom_id res chain seq x y z
N MET A 1 -114.32 11.32 -51.31
CA MET A 1 -113.15 11.26 -52.22
C MET A 1 -112.00 12.21 -51.82
N ARG A 2 -112.17 13.54 -51.76
CA ARG A 2 -111.06 14.50 -51.50
C ARG A 2 -110.29 14.38 -50.17
N ARG A 3 -110.85 13.72 -49.14
CA ARG A 3 -110.19 13.53 -47.82
C ARG A 3 -109.26 12.32 -47.82
N ILE A 4 -109.62 11.27 -48.56
CA ILE A 4 -108.81 10.07 -48.75
C ILE A 4 -107.57 10.41 -49.58
N GLN A 5 -107.73 11.21 -50.65
CA GLN A 5 -106.60 11.72 -51.45
C GLN A 5 -105.59 12.49 -50.59
N ARG A 6 -106.06 13.43 -49.75
CA ARG A 6 -105.18 14.20 -48.84
C ARG A 6 -104.43 13.32 -47.84
N LEU A 7 -105.08 12.27 -47.32
CA LEU A 7 -104.42 11.30 -46.44
C LEU A 7 -103.37 10.48 -47.22
N GLN A 8 -103.67 10.03 -48.43
CA GLN A 8 -102.72 9.34 -49.30
C GLN A 8 -101.51 10.22 -49.64
N ASP A 9 -101.73 11.50 -49.98
CA ASP A 9 -100.65 12.46 -50.25
C ASP A 9 -99.79 12.70 -49.00
N SER A 10 -100.41 12.81 -47.81
CA SER A 10 -99.68 12.95 -46.55
C SER A 10 -98.85 11.72 -46.20
N ILE A 11 -99.38 10.51 -46.46
CA ILE A 11 -98.67 9.24 -46.29
C ILE A 11 -97.48 9.17 -47.26
N LEU A 12 -97.65 9.62 -48.51
CA LEU A 12 -96.57 9.65 -49.50
C LEU A 12 -95.45 10.60 -49.07
N ILE A 13 -95.79 11.80 -48.57
CA ILE A 13 -94.80 12.76 -48.02
C ILE A 13 -94.07 12.18 -46.80
N LEU A 14 -94.80 11.57 -45.87
CA LEU A 14 -94.22 10.94 -44.68
C LEU A 14 -93.29 9.78 -45.05
N LYS A 15 -93.68 8.94 -46.01
CA LYS A 15 -92.82 7.87 -46.55
C LYS A 15 -91.56 8.43 -47.20
N GLY A 16 -91.67 9.52 -47.96
CA GLY A 16 -90.52 10.22 -48.53
C GLY A 16 -89.57 10.75 -47.45
N LYS A 17 -90.09 11.37 -46.39
CA LYS A 17 -89.29 11.85 -45.25
C LYS A 17 -88.61 10.71 -44.50
N ILE A 18 -89.30 9.59 -44.28
CA ILE A 18 -88.72 8.39 -43.64
C ILE A 18 -87.57 7.85 -44.49
N MET A 19 -87.75 7.78 -45.81
CA MET A 19 -86.70 7.29 -46.72
C MET A 19 -85.46 8.18 -46.71
N VAL A 20 -85.65 9.51 -46.74
CA VAL A 20 -84.53 10.47 -46.65
C VAL A 20 -83.82 10.37 -45.30
N HIS A 21 -84.57 10.34 -44.19
CA HIS A 21 -84.00 10.18 -42.86
C HIS A 21 -83.28 8.84 -42.68
N SER A 22 -83.81 7.75 -43.24
CA SER A 22 -83.15 6.44 -43.22
C SER A 22 -81.80 6.50 -43.93
N ARG A 23 -81.76 7.13 -45.11
CA ARG A 23 -80.52 7.29 -45.88
C ARG A 23 -79.50 8.18 -45.15
N GLU A 24 -79.93 9.33 -44.65
CA GLU A 24 -79.05 10.23 -43.88
C GLU A 24 -78.50 9.55 -42.62
N SER A 25 -79.32 8.76 -41.93
CA SER A 25 -78.90 7.97 -40.77
C SER A 25 -77.89 6.89 -41.15
N GLU A 26 -78.08 6.20 -42.27
CA GLU A 26 -77.13 5.21 -42.78
C GLU A 26 -75.79 5.84 -43.15
N GLU A 27 -75.80 6.98 -43.85
CA GLU A 27 -74.59 7.72 -44.23
C GLU A 27 -73.84 8.22 -42.98
N GLN A 28 -74.54 8.82 -41.99
CA GLN A 28 -73.93 9.22 -40.73
C GLN A 28 -73.33 8.05 -39.94
N ASN A 29 -74.03 6.92 -39.89
CA ASN A 29 -73.53 5.72 -39.23
C ASN A 29 -72.30 5.15 -39.93
N GLN A 30 -72.19 5.27 -41.27
CA GLN A 30 -70.98 4.90 -42.00
C GLN A 30 -69.81 5.80 -41.63
N TYR A 31 -69.98 7.13 -41.65
CA TYR A 31 -68.92 8.07 -41.25
C TYR A 31 -68.41 7.80 -39.83
N ILE A 32 -69.31 7.56 -38.87
CA ILE A 32 -68.92 7.27 -37.48
C ILE A 32 -68.12 5.94 -37.39
N ARG A 33 -68.47 4.94 -38.21
CA ARG A 33 -67.73 3.67 -38.25
C ARG A 33 -66.33 3.87 -38.82
N ASP A 34 -66.21 4.62 -39.90
CA ASP A 34 -64.94 4.89 -40.56
C ASP A 34 -64.00 5.69 -39.64
N ASP A 35 -64.51 6.73 -38.97
CA ASP A 35 -63.76 7.51 -37.99
C ASP A 35 -63.32 6.65 -36.79
N LYS A 36 -64.21 5.78 -36.29
CA LYS A 36 -63.88 4.84 -35.23
C LYS A 36 -62.76 3.90 -35.65
N GLU A 37 -62.80 3.36 -36.86
CA GLU A 37 -61.74 2.49 -37.39
C GLU A 37 -60.42 3.21 -37.51
N LEU A 38 -60.42 4.45 -38.02
CA LEU A 38 -59.23 5.28 -38.12
C LEU A 38 -58.60 5.53 -36.74
N VAL A 39 -59.41 5.92 -35.75
CA VAL A 39 -58.96 6.15 -34.37
C VAL A 39 -58.41 4.85 -33.75
N LEU A 40 -59.03 3.70 -34.02
CA LEU A 40 -58.55 2.41 -33.53
C LEU A 40 -57.18 2.04 -34.12
N ILE A 41 -56.95 2.32 -35.40
CA ILE A 41 -55.65 2.09 -36.05
C ILE A 41 -54.59 2.99 -35.41
N GLN A 42 -54.89 4.28 -35.24
CA GLN A 42 -53.98 5.22 -34.58
C GLN A 42 -53.65 4.79 -33.14
N LEU A 43 -54.66 4.35 -32.38
CA LEU A 43 -54.48 3.85 -31.02
C LEU A 43 -53.58 2.61 -30.98
N ARG A 44 -53.76 1.66 -31.91
CA ARG A 44 -52.89 0.46 -32.01
C ARG A 44 -51.45 0.86 -32.30
N LYS A 45 -51.24 1.80 -33.23
CA LYS A 45 -49.91 2.33 -33.57
C LYS A 45 -49.24 2.98 -32.35
N LEU A 46 -49.95 3.86 -31.64
CA LEU A 46 -49.43 4.51 -30.43
C LEU A 46 -49.14 3.52 -29.31
N LYS A 47 -49.99 2.49 -29.13
CA LYS A 47 -49.74 1.42 -28.15
C LYS A 47 -48.46 0.66 -28.47
N ALA A 48 -48.23 0.31 -29.75
CA ALA A 48 -47.01 -0.37 -30.18
C ALA A 48 -45.76 0.51 -30.02
N GLN A 49 -45.85 1.81 -30.35
CA GLN A 49 -44.75 2.75 -30.13
C GLN A 49 -44.44 2.89 -28.63
N ARG A 50 -45.47 2.97 -27.79
CA ARG A 50 -45.30 3.02 -26.35
C ARG A 50 -44.60 1.76 -25.82
N THR A 51 -45.07 0.56 -26.18
CA THR A 51 -44.43 -0.67 -25.69
C THR A 51 -42.97 -0.74 -26.11
N HIS A 52 -42.68 -0.36 -27.36
CA HIS A 52 -41.31 -0.33 -27.85
C HIS A 52 -40.40 0.64 -27.08
N ILE A 53 -40.87 1.87 -26.82
CA ILE A 53 -40.12 2.85 -26.01
C ILE A 53 -39.92 2.34 -24.58
N TRP A 54 -40.95 1.70 -24.00
CA TRP A 54 -40.88 1.12 -22.67
C TRP A 54 -39.86 -0.02 -22.58
N GLU A 55 -39.82 -0.90 -23.57
CA GLU A 55 -38.84 -2.00 -23.65
C GLU A 55 -37.41 -1.45 -23.71
N ILE A 56 -37.14 -0.49 -24.59
CA ILE A 56 -35.82 0.16 -24.70
C ILE A 56 -35.43 0.85 -23.40
N ALA A 57 -36.36 1.61 -22.79
CA ALA A 57 -36.10 2.31 -21.55
C ALA A 57 -35.79 1.33 -20.40
N GLN A 58 -36.52 0.20 -20.34
CA GLN A 58 -36.29 -0.85 -19.36
C GLN A 58 -34.93 -1.52 -19.56
N GLU A 59 -34.57 -1.88 -20.80
CA GLU A 59 -33.26 -2.45 -21.12
C GLU A 59 -32.12 -1.50 -20.74
N ASN A 60 -32.24 -0.22 -21.09
CA ASN A 60 -31.25 0.79 -20.74
C ASN A 60 -31.12 0.98 -19.23
N LEU A 61 -32.23 0.97 -18.49
CA LEU A 61 -32.21 1.08 -17.03
C LEU A 61 -31.54 -0.13 -16.39
N VAL A 62 -31.82 -1.34 -16.86
CA VAL A 62 -31.16 -2.56 -16.38
C VAL A 62 -29.66 -2.50 -16.67
N LYS A 63 -29.26 -2.08 -17.87
CA LYS A 63 -27.85 -1.93 -18.22
C LYS A 63 -27.15 -0.90 -17.33
N LEU A 64 -27.73 0.29 -17.19
CA LEU A 64 -27.17 1.36 -16.36
C LEU A 64 -27.03 0.94 -14.90
N THR A 65 -28.03 0.26 -14.34
CA THR A 65 -27.98 -0.20 -12.94
C THR A 65 -26.92 -1.27 -12.75
N LEU A 66 -26.75 -2.19 -13.71
CA LEU A 66 -25.69 -3.20 -13.64
C LEU A 66 -24.31 -2.55 -13.70
N GLU A 67 -24.06 -1.71 -14.71
CA GLU A 67 -22.78 -1.01 -14.91
C GLU A 67 -22.44 -0.13 -13.70
N SER A 68 -23.40 0.65 -13.20
CA SER A 68 -23.22 1.49 -12.02
C SER A 68 -22.88 0.67 -10.77
N ASN A 69 -23.56 -0.46 -10.56
CA ASN A 69 -23.25 -1.35 -9.45
C ASN A 69 -21.87 -1.98 -9.56
N THR A 70 -21.41 -2.31 -10.77
CA THR A 70 -20.05 -2.83 -10.96
C THR A 70 -18.99 -1.77 -10.67
N ALA A 71 -19.20 -0.53 -11.14
CA ALA A 71 -18.33 0.59 -10.85
C ALA A 71 -18.29 0.89 -9.34
N LEU A 72 -19.45 0.89 -8.66
CA LEU A 72 -19.52 1.08 -7.22
C LEU A 72 -18.72 0.02 -6.46
N LYS A 73 -18.86 -1.26 -6.82
CA LYS A 73 -18.10 -2.36 -6.20
C LYS A 73 -16.59 -2.22 -6.40
N ALA A 74 -16.16 -1.80 -7.60
CA ALA A 74 -14.75 -1.56 -7.88
C ALA A 74 -14.20 -0.40 -7.05
N LEU A 75 -14.95 0.70 -6.96
CA LEU A 75 -14.59 1.86 -6.16
C LEU A 75 -14.53 1.53 -4.66
N THR A 76 -15.51 0.79 -4.12
CA THR A 76 -15.47 0.35 -2.72
C THR A 76 -14.26 -0.52 -2.42
N ALA A 77 -13.87 -1.41 -3.35
CA ALA A 77 -12.67 -2.22 -3.17
C ALA A 77 -11.37 -1.39 -3.16
N ILE A 78 -11.31 -0.29 -3.92
CA ILE A 78 -10.19 0.66 -3.89
C ILE A 78 -10.15 1.39 -2.55
N VAL A 79 -11.31 1.86 -2.05
CA VAL A 79 -11.42 2.50 -0.73
C VAL A 79 -10.96 1.55 0.38
N ASP A 80 -11.42 0.29 0.38
CA ASP A 80 -11.02 -0.71 1.35
C ASP A 80 -9.51 -0.97 1.35
N LYS A 81 -8.89 -0.98 0.16
CA LYS A 81 -7.42 -1.08 0.03
C LYS A 81 -6.73 0.14 0.61
N GLY A 82 -7.21 1.35 0.31
CA GLY A 82 -6.72 2.60 0.87
C GLY A 82 -6.78 2.61 2.40
N GLU A 83 -7.90 2.21 2.99
CA GLU A 83 -8.05 2.09 4.44
C GLU A 83 -7.09 1.08 5.07
N LYS A 84 -6.81 -0.04 4.39
CA LYS A 84 -5.83 -1.01 4.87
C LYS A 84 -4.42 -0.41 4.87
N VAL A 85 -4.05 0.31 3.81
CA VAL A 85 -2.75 1.01 3.74
C VAL A 85 -2.63 2.05 4.86
N LEU A 86 -3.68 2.84 5.11
CA LEU A 86 -3.69 3.82 6.20
C LEU A 86 -3.59 3.17 7.59
N ARG A 87 -4.34 2.09 7.83
CA ARG A 87 -4.24 1.34 9.10
C ARG A 87 -2.85 0.75 9.33
N LEU A 88 -2.24 0.19 8.29
CA LEU A 88 -0.86 -0.30 8.37
C LEU A 88 0.13 0.84 8.64
N ALA A 89 -0.03 1.98 7.96
CA ALA A 89 0.79 3.17 8.20
C ALA A 89 0.65 3.67 9.65
N GLU A 90 -0.55 3.66 10.23
CA GLU A 90 -0.78 4.04 11.62
C GLU A 90 -0.08 3.09 12.60
N ILE A 91 -0.16 1.77 12.36
CA ILE A 91 0.52 0.76 13.19
C ILE A 91 2.04 0.93 13.09
N CYS A 92 2.58 1.10 11.87
CA CYS A 92 4.00 1.37 11.67
C CYS A 92 4.45 2.65 12.37
N ARG A 93 3.65 3.73 12.31
CA ARG A 93 3.94 5.01 12.97
C ARG A 93 4.11 4.90 14.48
N LYS A 94 3.50 3.90 15.13
CA LYS A 94 3.69 3.64 16.57
C LYS A 94 5.09 3.13 16.90
N LEU A 95 5.77 2.50 15.95
CA LEU A 95 7.12 1.93 16.10
C LEU A 95 8.23 2.88 15.65
N GLU A 96 7.87 4.02 15.07
CA GLU A 96 8.81 5.05 14.64
C GLU A 96 9.32 5.87 15.82
N THR A 97 10.58 6.31 15.70
CA THR A 97 11.18 7.26 16.65
C THR A 97 10.55 8.65 16.51
N GLU A 98 10.64 9.48 17.56
CA GLU A 98 10.14 10.86 17.50
C GLU A 98 10.85 11.69 16.41
N GLU A 99 12.14 11.43 16.19
CA GLU A 99 12.90 12.06 15.11
C GLU A 99 12.30 11.73 13.74
N GLU A 100 11.94 10.47 13.48
CA GLU A 100 11.32 10.02 12.23
C GLU A 100 9.88 10.50 12.05
N LYS A 101 9.19 10.82 13.15
CA LYS A 101 7.83 11.40 13.11
C LYS A 101 7.86 12.89 12.78
N VAL A 102 8.90 13.60 13.24
CA VAL A 102 9.09 15.05 13.03
C VAL A 102 9.79 15.34 11.71
N LEU A 103 10.81 14.55 11.35
CA LEU A 103 11.55 14.66 10.10
C LEU A 103 11.52 13.31 9.34
N PRO A 104 10.40 12.98 8.66
CA PRO A 104 10.24 11.70 7.97
C PRO A 104 11.14 11.54 6.73
N PHE A 105 11.56 12.67 6.15
CA PHE A 105 12.34 12.71 4.92
C PHE A 105 13.71 13.28 5.21
N TYR A 106 14.71 12.42 5.10
CA TYR A 106 16.10 12.79 5.31
C TYR A 106 16.65 13.43 4.04
N SER A 107 17.41 14.52 4.23
CA SER A 107 18.26 15.05 3.17
C SER A 107 19.22 13.96 2.72
N SER A 108 19.35 13.75 1.42
CA SER A 108 20.37 12.83 0.89
C SER A 108 21.73 13.25 1.43
N THR A 109 22.40 12.36 2.15
CA THR A 109 23.77 12.56 2.62
C THR A 109 24.81 12.25 1.56
N LEU A 110 24.36 11.90 0.35
CA LEU A 110 25.19 11.62 -0.81
C LEU A 110 25.90 12.90 -1.24
N THR A 111 27.21 12.82 -1.45
CA THR A 111 27.95 13.91 -2.08
C THR A 111 27.53 14.05 -3.54
N PRO A 112 27.70 15.23 -4.17
CA PRO A 112 27.42 15.39 -5.61
C PRO A 112 28.20 14.38 -6.47
N GLU A 113 29.42 14.00 -6.04
CA GLU A 113 30.24 12.98 -6.69
C GLU A 113 29.57 11.59 -6.63
N GLU A 114 29.02 11.20 -5.47
CA GLU A 114 28.29 9.93 -5.32
C GLU A 114 26.94 9.92 -6.09
N LEU A 115 26.32 11.08 -6.27
CA LEU A 115 25.11 11.21 -7.09
C LEU A 115 25.42 11.05 -8.58
N GLU A 116 26.52 11.64 -9.04
CA GLU A 116 27.02 11.47 -10.40
C GLU A 116 27.40 10.01 -10.66
N GLU A 117 28.04 9.33 -9.71
CA GLU A 117 28.31 7.88 -9.80
C GLU A 117 27.03 7.03 -9.88
N ILE A 118 25.96 7.40 -9.16
CA ILE A 118 24.67 6.70 -9.23
C ILE A 118 23.92 6.98 -10.54
N GLU A 119 24.04 8.19 -11.10
CA GLU A 119 23.49 8.54 -12.41
C GLU A 119 24.29 7.88 -13.56
N GLU A 120 25.60 7.69 -13.37
CA GLU A 120 26.50 6.96 -14.28
C GLU A 120 26.33 5.44 -14.21
N ILE A 121 25.79 4.90 -13.11
CA ILE A 121 25.20 3.55 -13.11
C ILE A 121 23.95 3.62 -13.98
N THR A 122 24.19 3.56 -15.29
CA THR A 122 23.16 3.63 -16.32
C THR A 122 22.12 2.53 -16.08
N PRO A 123 20.83 2.79 -16.36
CA PRO A 123 19.77 1.79 -16.37
C PRO A 123 19.93 0.72 -17.46
N GLU A 124 21.11 0.60 -18.09
CA GLU A 124 21.42 -0.33 -19.17
C GLU A 124 21.50 -1.79 -18.71
N GLU A 125 21.67 -2.05 -17.41
CA GLU A 125 21.59 -3.40 -16.83
C GLU A 125 20.20 -3.75 -16.26
N LEU A 126 19.24 -2.82 -16.30
CA LEU A 126 17.88 -3.12 -15.91
C LEU A 126 17.17 -3.85 -17.05
N THR A 127 16.80 -5.09 -16.80
CA THR A 127 15.77 -5.78 -17.59
C THR A 127 14.60 -4.83 -17.84
N GLU A 128 14.06 -4.77 -19.06
CA GLU A 128 12.96 -3.84 -19.42
C GLU A 128 11.77 -3.89 -18.45
N GLU A 129 11.57 -5.04 -17.80
CA GLU A 129 10.58 -5.26 -16.75
C GLU A 129 10.87 -4.45 -15.49
N LEU A 130 12.13 -4.41 -15.05
CA LEU A 130 12.56 -3.65 -13.87
C LEU A 130 12.50 -2.14 -14.13
N ALA A 131 12.81 -1.68 -15.34
CA ALA A 131 12.68 -0.27 -15.71
C ALA A 131 11.22 0.20 -15.67
N LYS A 132 10.28 -0.63 -16.15
CA LYS A 132 8.82 -0.34 -16.06
C LYS A 132 8.35 -0.28 -14.60
N VAL A 133 8.82 -1.22 -13.78
CA VAL A 133 8.52 -1.23 -12.35
C VAL A 133 9.05 0.05 -11.68
N ILE A 134 10.30 0.44 -11.94
CA ILE A 134 10.85 1.68 -11.37
C ILE A 134 10.03 2.89 -11.83
N ALA A 135 9.62 2.95 -13.09
CA ALA A 135 8.77 4.02 -13.61
C ALA A 135 7.44 4.16 -12.84
N ASP A 136 6.80 3.04 -12.49
CA ASP A 136 5.56 3.02 -11.71
C ASP A 136 5.77 3.52 -10.25
N TYR A 137 6.99 3.45 -9.73
CA TYR A 137 7.34 3.80 -8.34
C TYR A 137 8.19 5.07 -8.19
N ILE A 138 8.41 5.86 -9.24
CA ILE A 138 9.18 7.14 -9.17
C ILE A 138 8.60 8.06 -8.08
N GLY A 139 7.28 8.06 -7.87
CA GLY A 139 6.65 8.84 -6.80
C GLY A 139 6.94 8.37 -5.36
N MET A 140 7.63 7.24 -5.18
CA MET A 140 7.87 6.59 -3.88
C MET A 140 9.31 6.70 -3.38
N ASP A 141 10.14 7.56 -3.97
CA ASP A 141 11.54 7.77 -3.54
C ASP A 141 11.67 8.04 -2.04
N ASN A 142 10.79 8.88 -1.50
CA ASN A 142 10.77 9.21 -0.08
C ASN A 142 10.41 8.02 0.82
N PHE A 143 9.53 7.13 0.34
CA PHE A 143 9.22 5.90 1.05
C PHE A 143 10.45 4.99 1.11
N TRP A 144 11.16 4.83 -0.02
CA TRP A 144 12.36 4.00 -0.09
C TRP A 144 13.52 4.57 0.72
N LYS A 145 13.72 5.89 0.72
CA LYS A 145 14.69 6.55 1.61
C LYS A 145 14.44 6.21 3.07
N ARG A 146 13.18 6.31 3.51
CA ARG A 146 12.78 6.00 4.88
C ARG A 146 12.96 4.53 5.22
N TYR A 147 12.55 3.64 4.32
CA TYR A 147 12.72 2.19 4.47
C TYR A 147 14.21 1.82 4.59
N ASN A 148 15.05 2.36 3.70
CA ASN A 148 16.48 2.07 3.68
C ASN A 148 17.19 2.56 4.96
N LYS A 149 16.83 3.74 5.46
CA LYS A 149 17.34 4.23 6.76
C LYS A 149 17.04 3.24 7.89
N VAL A 150 15.77 2.89 8.08
CA VAL A 150 15.35 1.95 9.15
C VAL A 150 16.04 0.60 8.96
N LYS A 151 16.25 0.16 7.72
CA LYS A 151 16.96 -1.07 7.42
C LYS A 151 18.43 -1.02 7.86
N LEU A 152 19.13 0.08 7.61
CA LEU A 152 20.50 0.30 8.06
C LEU A 152 20.59 0.35 9.58
N GLU A 153 19.64 1.01 10.24
CA GLU A 153 19.55 1.04 11.70
C GLU A 153 19.29 -0.33 12.31
N GLN A 154 18.40 -1.13 11.70
CA GLN A 154 18.17 -2.51 12.12
C GLN A 154 19.47 -3.33 12.07
N LEU A 155 20.23 -3.22 10.99
CA LEU A 155 21.49 -3.94 10.81
C LEU A 155 22.56 -3.47 11.81
N SER A 156 22.65 -2.17 12.07
CA SER A 156 23.60 -1.62 13.04
C SER A 156 23.28 -2.09 14.46
N LEU A 157 22.01 -2.10 14.86
CA LEU A 157 21.54 -2.61 16.15
C LEU A 157 21.80 -4.11 16.31
N GLN A 158 21.57 -4.91 15.26
CA GLN A 158 21.88 -6.34 15.28
C GLN A 158 23.37 -6.59 15.51
N ARG A 159 24.23 -5.86 14.79
CA ARG A 159 25.69 -5.95 14.96
C ARG A 159 26.12 -5.48 16.35
N ARG A 160 25.50 -4.44 16.89
CA ARG A 160 25.83 -3.97 18.25
C ARG A 160 25.40 -4.99 19.31
N ARG A 161 24.25 -5.61 19.14
CA ARG A 161 23.76 -6.67 20.03
C ARG A 161 24.71 -7.87 20.05
N SER A 162 25.18 -8.35 18.90
CA SER A 162 26.13 -9.47 18.86
C SER A 162 27.44 -9.13 19.58
N GLN A 163 28.00 -7.94 19.32
CA GLN A 163 29.20 -7.46 20.02
C GLN A 163 29.00 -7.41 21.55
N LEU A 164 27.85 -6.90 22.01
CA LEU A 164 27.57 -6.83 23.45
C LEU A 164 27.42 -8.22 24.07
N LEU A 165 26.85 -9.19 23.36
CA LEU A 165 26.77 -10.58 23.82
C LEU A 165 28.15 -11.22 23.92
N ASP A 166 29.03 -11.00 22.94
CA ASP A 166 30.40 -11.50 22.96
C ASP A 166 31.19 -10.92 24.14
N ILE A 167 31.05 -9.61 24.37
CA ILE A 167 31.69 -8.94 25.51
C ILE A 167 31.12 -9.47 26.82
N ASN A 168 29.81 -9.66 26.93
CA ASN A 168 29.20 -10.21 28.14
C ASN A 168 29.69 -11.64 28.42
N GLY A 169 29.84 -12.46 27.39
CA GLY A 169 30.44 -13.80 27.50
C GLY A 169 31.86 -13.74 28.04
N LYS A 170 32.72 -12.91 27.46
CA LYS A 170 34.11 -12.70 27.92
C LYS A 170 34.18 -12.20 29.36
N LEU A 171 33.30 -11.27 29.75
CA LEU A 171 33.25 -10.76 31.12
C LEU A 171 32.82 -11.84 32.11
N ARG A 172 31.83 -12.68 31.75
CA ARG A 172 31.43 -13.83 32.57
C ARG A 172 32.56 -14.86 32.71
N GLU A 173 33.29 -15.14 31.63
CA GLU A 173 34.47 -16.01 31.69
C GLU A 173 35.57 -15.44 32.57
N MET A 174 35.86 -14.13 32.45
CA MET A 174 36.86 -13.47 33.28
C MET A 174 36.45 -13.48 34.75
N LEU A 175 35.18 -13.25 35.04
CA LEU A 175 34.62 -13.34 36.39
C LEU A 175 34.71 -14.77 36.94
N LYS A 176 34.38 -15.78 36.11
CA LYS A 176 34.53 -17.20 36.50
C LYS A 176 35.99 -17.49 36.86
N ARG A 177 36.94 -17.14 35.99
CA ARG A 177 38.39 -17.31 36.25
C ARG A 177 38.86 -16.57 37.50
N TYR A 178 38.34 -15.38 37.78
CA TYR A 178 38.67 -14.64 39.00
C TYR A 178 38.16 -15.35 40.26
N LEU A 179 36.91 -15.82 40.25
CA LEU A 179 36.34 -16.58 41.37
C LEU A 179 37.05 -17.93 41.57
N ASP A 180 37.39 -18.61 40.48
CA ASP A 180 38.19 -19.84 40.48
C ASP A 180 39.62 -19.61 41.00
N GLY A 181 40.19 -18.42 40.79
CA GLY A 181 41.51 -18.05 41.31
C GLY A 181 41.53 -17.75 42.81
N ILE A 182 40.39 -17.38 43.41
CA ILE A 182 40.28 -17.02 44.84
C ILE A 182 39.68 -18.16 45.66
N SER A 183 38.79 -18.96 45.07
CA SER A 183 38.18 -20.12 45.71
C SER A 183 38.93 -21.40 45.36
N VAL A 184 39.07 -22.31 46.32
CA VAL A 184 39.62 -23.64 46.08
C VAL A 184 38.45 -24.59 45.86
N SER A 185 38.13 -24.86 44.59
CA SER A 185 37.08 -25.79 44.18
C SER A 185 37.68 -27.02 43.48
N ASP A 186 36.95 -28.14 43.46
CA ASP A 186 37.41 -29.40 42.84
C ASP A 186 37.67 -29.23 41.32
N GLU A 187 36.87 -28.39 40.65
CA GLU A 187 37.10 -28.00 39.24
C GLU A 187 38.47 -27.33 39.06
N VAL A 188 38.88 -26.45 39.98
CA VAL A 188 40.17 -25.75 39.94
C VAL A 188 41.34 -26.67 40.28
N LEU A 189 41.15 -27.65 41.15
CA LEU A 189 42.17 -28.65 41.48
C LEU A 189 42.40 -29.65 40.34
N SER A 190 41.37 -29.93 39.53
CA SER A 190 41.46 -30.81 38.36
C SER A 190 42.13 -30.17 37.13
N GLN A 191 42.13 -28.83 37.06
CA GLN A 191 42.70 -28.06 35.95
C GLN A 191 44.14 -27.62 36.25
N LEU A 192 44.90 -27.26 35.20
CA LEU A 192 46.24 -26.67 35.35
C LEU A 192 46.16 -25.38 36.18
N ASN A 193 46.65 -25.44 37.41
CA ASN A 193 46.49 -24.38 38.40
C ASN A 193 47.85 -24.04 39.04
N PRO A 194 48.02 -22.79 39.53
CA PRO A 194 49.24 -22.37 40.22
C PRO A 194 49.34 -22.89 41.67
N LEU A 195 48.29 -23.54 42.18
CA LEU A 195 48.22 -24.04 43.55
C LEU A 195 49.08 -25.30 43.78
N PHE A 196 49.35 -26.09 42.73
CA PHE A 196 50.25 -27.23 42.79
C PHE A 196 51.55 -26.95 42.03
N ILE A 197 52.67 -27.10 42.74
CA ILE A 197 54.01 -27.11 42.13
C ILE A 197 54.45 -28.56 42.05
N VAL A 198 54.46 -29.11 40.83
CA VAL A 198 54.94 -30.47 40.56
C VAL A 198 56.32 -30.35 39.92
N ASN A 199 57.33 -31.04 40.46
CA ASN A 199 58.70 -31.03 39.93
C ASN A 199 59.36 -29.65 39.83
N TYR A 200 59.16 -28.77 40.81
CA TYR A 200 59.73 -27.40 40.87
C TYR A 200 59.33 -26.49 39.71
N GLN A 201 58.32 -26.85 38.92
CA GLN A 201 57.77 -26.01 37.85
C GLN A 201 56.44 -25.43 38.32
N SER A 202 56.31 -24.10 38.31
CA SER A 202 55.03 -23.43 38.56
C SER A 202 54.25 -23.32 37.25
N ASN A 203 52.94 -23.61 37.29
CA ASN A 203 52.05 -23.49 36.12
C ASN A 203 51.64 -22.04 35.81
N LEU A 204 52.44 -21.06 36.24
CA LEU A 204 52.17 -19.65 35.95
C LEU A 204 52.51 -19.36 34.49
N PRO A 205 51.62 -18.69 33.72
CA PRO A 205 51.98 -18.19 32.40
C PRO A 205 53.17 -17.24 32.55
N GLN A 206 54.30 -17.62 31.98
CA GLN A 206 55.52 -16.82 32.01
C GLN A 206 55.22 -15.50 31.30
N THR A 207 55.14 -14.39 32.04
CA THR A 207 55.14 -13.06 31.43
C THR A 207 56.48 -12.93 30.71
N LEU A 208 56.46 -13.00 29.38
CA LEU A 208 57.63 -12.81 28.53
C LEU A 208 58.22 -11.41 28.78
N SER A 209 59.15 -11.31 29.75
CA SER A 209 60.13 -10.25 29.79
C SER A 209 61.02 -10.42 28.56
N LYS A 210 60.78 -9.63 27.52
CA LYS A 210 61.63 -9.61 26.33
C LYS A 210 63.07 -9.36 26.75
N PRO A 211 64.04 -10.22 26.44
CA PRO A 211 65.44 -9.95 26.73
C PRO A 211 65.95 -8.83 25.83
N THR A 212 66.47 -7.78 26.45
CA THR A 212 67.21 -6.71 25.81
C THR A 212 68.49 -7.29 25.20
N THR A 213 68.61 -7.26 23.87
CA THR A 213 69.89 -7.37 23.17
C THR A 213 69.95 -6.25 22.14
N GLN A 214 70.84 -5.29 22.37
CA GLN A 214 71.22 -4.25 21.40
C GLN A 214 72.08 -4.85 20.27
N PRO A 215 72.54 -4.08 19.25
CA PRO A 215 71.97 -2.93 18.56
C PRO A 215 71.91 -3.18 17.03
N GLY A 216 70.89 -2.68 16.33
CA GLY A 216 70.91 -2.73 14.86
C GLY A 216 69.57 -2.50 14.19
N GLY A 217 69.30 -1.24 13.82
CA GLY A 217 68.44 -0.84 12.70
C GLY A 217 67.01 -1.40 12.63
N LYS A 218 66.05 -0.68 13.22
CA LYS A 218 64.74 -0.36 12.62
C LYS A 218 64.02 0.68 13.49
N LYS A 219 63.53 1.74 12.83
CA LYS A 219 62.90 2.93 13.43
C LYS A 219 61.71 2.53 14.32
N SER A 220 61.72 2.94 15.58
CA SER A 220 60.57 2.80 16.47
C SER A 220 59.45 3.72 16.00
N GLN A 221 58.21 3.21 15.94
CA GLN A 221 57.04 4.06 15.79
C GLN A 221 56.92 5.03 16.98
N PRO A 222 56.43 6.26 16.79
CA PRO A 222 56.27 7.21 17.88
C PRO A 222 55.20 6.70 18.84
N THR A 223 55.60 6.43 20.08
CA THR A 223 54.68 6.24 21.20
C THR A 223 53.98 7.56 21.48
N TYR A 224 52.68 7.62 21.23
CA TYR A 224 51.85 8.73 21.69
C TYR A 224 51.54 8.51 23.17
N ASN A 225 51.98 9.42 24.02
CA ASN A 225 51.55 9.44 25.42
C ASN A 225 50.12 9.98 25.45
N VAL A 226 49.15 9.11 25.72
CA VAL A 226 47.77 9.52 26.02
C VAL A 226 47.77 10.01 27.46
N ILE A 227 47.76 11.32 27.65
CA ILE A 227 47.55 11.95 28.95
C ILE A 227 46.03 12.18 29.08
N GLU A 228 45.41 11.64 30.12
CA GLU A 228 44.01 11.95 30.43
C GLU A 228 43.84 13.47 30.65
N ALA A 229 42.79 14.06 30.07
CA ALA A 229 42.55 15.50 30.09
C ALA A 229 42.53 16.11 31.52
N ALA A 230 42.23 15.30 32.55
CA ALA A 230 42.26 15.72 33.95
C ALA A 230 43.65 16.14 34.45
N HIS A 231 44.74 15.61 33.88
CA HIS A 231 46.11 15.88 34.31
C HIS A 231 46.74 17.15 33.71
N VAL A 232 46.11 17.78 32.71
CA VAL A 232 46.64 19.00 32.08
C VAL A 232 46.21 20.27 32.85
N VAL A 233 45.12 20.20 33.62
CA VAL A 233 44.53 21.36 34.32
C VAL A 233 45.37 21.83 35.51
N SER A 234 46.21 20.97 36.10
CA SER A 234 47.02 21.33 37.28
C SER A 234 48.19 22.28 36.99
N HIS A 235 48.44 22.63 35.73
CA HIS A 235 49.52 23.55 35.32
C HIS A 235 49.05 24.80 34.57
N ILE A 236 47.74 25.10 34.59
CA ILE A 236 47.15 26.28 33.90
C ILE A 236 46.57 27.30 34.91
N LEU A 237 47.06 27.32 36.15
CA LEU A 237 46.77 28.40 37.11
C LEU A 237 48.07 29.03 37.60
#